data_AF-A0A9Q0QPY5-F1
#
_entry.id   AF-A0A9Q0QPY5-F1
#
_cell.length_a   1.000
_cell.length_b   1.000
_cell.length_c   1.000
_cell.angle_alpha   90.00
_cell.angle_beta   90.00
_cell.angle_gamma   90.00
#
_symmetry.space_group_name_H-M   'P 1'
#
loop_
_entity.id
_entity.type
_entity.pdbx_description
1 polymer ?
#
loop_
_entity_poly.entity_id
_entity_poly.type
_entity_poly.pdbx_seq_one_letter_code
_entity_poly.pdbx_strand_id
1 'polypeptide(L)'
;MKIVGHVLLSLFVVVFAVIIVMKVVGSAHGSHDNGSCTIETSILLNNGMNNVSLLSVMVGLPDSGAYLERRVTGLQKVMIQSKDKADSQDFTDYSWGYNVGLLGEQLQIYNDEGSNKVQWSNIGNSTQPLPLTWYKTTFNAPSGDDPLVLNLGTMGKGEAWVNGQSIGRYWSSFLIPNGNSSQTLYHVPRSFLKPSGNLLLLLEEFGGDPLRITLETVSISRVCGYVTESHLFPVTPRVELMSNRGRLTGQHDRRPKVQLQCPPGKVISKIVFASFGNPSGGCESENPILGSCHSSNTRVVVEGACLGKKLCSISLSNRSFDRDPCPGISKALSVVVECISKDLDDPWSNLI
;
A
#
# COMPACT_ATOMS: atom_id res chain seq x y z
N MET A 1 -19.80 21.09 -38.41
CA MET A 1 -20.27 21.82 -37.22
C MET A 1 -20.07 20.90 -36.02
N LYS A 2 -19.34 21.32 -34.98
CA LYS A 2 -19.13 20.50 -33.77
C LYS A 2 -20.16 20.92 -32.72
N ILE A 3 -20.89 19.96 -32.17
CA ILE A 3 -21.89 20.19 -31.13
C ILE A 3 -21.24 19.89 -29.78
N VAL A 4 -21.46 20.73 -28.78
CA VAL A 4 -21.01 20.46 -27.41
C VAL A 4 -22.13 19.72 -26.69
N GLY A 5 -21.86 18.46 -26.34
CA GLY A 5 -22.74 17.64 -25.50
C GLY A 5 -22.16 17.50 -24.09
N HIS A 6 -23.02 17.46 -23.08
CA HIS A 6 -22.69 17.17 -21.69
C HIS A 6 -23.00 15.70 -21.40
N VAL A 7 -21.98 14.91 -21.08
CA VAL A 7 -22.17 13.51 -20.68
C VAL A 7 -22.32 13.44 -19.17
N LEU A 8 -23.41 12.83 -18.70
CA LEU A 8 -23.61 12.43 -17.31
C LEU A 8 -23.47 10.92 -17.20
N LEU A 9 -22.51 10.43 -16.39
CA LEU A 9 -22.43 9.01 -16.04
C LEU A 9 -22.64 8.85 -14.54
N SER A 10 -23.35 7.80 -14.12
CA SER A 10 -23.42 7.39 -12.72
C SER A 10 -22.95 5.95 -12.55
N LEU A 11 -22.11 5.71 -11.53
CA LEU A 11 -21.46 4.43 -11.24
C LEU A 11 -21.65 4.05 -9.78
N PHE A 12 -21.51 2.76 -9.44
CA PHE A 12 -21.53 2.23 -8.07
C PHE A 12 -20.28 1.37 -7.79
N VAL A 13 -19.69 1.59 -6.60
CA VAL A 13 -18.58 0.87 -5.95
C VAL A 13 -17.19 1.10 -6.58
N VAL A 14 -16.40 2.01 -5.98
CA VAL A 14 -15.00 2.38 -6.33
C VAL A 14 -14.69 2.16 -7.81
N VAL A 15 -15.52 2.76 -8.65
CA VAL A 15 -15.36 2.66 -10.09
C VAL A 15 -14.66 3.91 -10.56
N PHE A 16 -13.56 3.72 -11.27
CA PHE A 16 -12.97 4.77 -12.07
C PHE A 16 -13.60 4.72 -13.46
N ALA A 17 -14.10 5.85 -13.93
CA ALA A 17 -14.64 5.97 -15.28
C ALA A 17 -13.85 6.98 -16.11
N VAL A 18 -13.45 6.59 -17.32
CA VAL A 18 -12.80 7.47 -18.31
C VAL A 18 -13.68 7.59 -19.53
N ILE A 19 -13.93 8.83 -19.96
CA ILE A 19 -14.64 9.12 -21.21
C ILE A 19 -13.61 9.36 -22.32
N ILE A 20 -13.66 8.55 -23.37
CA ILE A 20 -12.80 8.67 -24.54
C ILE A 20 -13.65 9.04 -25.75
N VAL A 21 -13.41 10.25 -26.28
CA VAL A 21 -13.93 10.73 -27.56
C VAL A 21 -12.73 11.24 -28.36
N MET A 22 -12.11 10.35 -29.15
CA MET A 22 -10.80 10.52 -29.80
C MET A 22 -9.59 10.72 -28.86
N LYS A 23 -9.80 11.30 -27.67
CA LYS A 23 -8.85 11.46 -26.55
C LYS A 23 -9.62 11.34 -25.23
N VAL A 24 -8.91 11.20 -24.11
CA VAL A 24 -9.51 11.28 -22.78
C VAL A 24 -10.09 12.68 -22.54
N VAL A 25 -11.36 12.76 -22.14
CA VAL A 25 -12.11 14.02 -21.97
C VAL A 25 -12.50 14.29 -20.52
N GLY A 26 -12.49 13.26 -19.67
CA GLY A 26 -12.78 13.42 -18.25
C GLY A 26 -12.67 12.09 -17.53
N SER A 27 -12.50 12.18 -16.21
CA SER A 27 -12.40 11.03 -15.36
C SER A 27 -12.91 11.29 -13.94
N ALA A 28 -13.49 10.30 -13.29
CA ALA A 28 -13.96 10.43 -11.91
C ALA A 28 -13.88 9.09 -11.16
N HIS A 29 -13.82 9.14 -9.84
CA HIS A 29 -13.75 7.97 -8.97
C HIS A 29 -14.62 8.14 -7.72
N GLY A 30 -15.07 7.02 -7.14
CA GLY A 30 -15.68 6.97 -5.81
C GLY A 30 -14.63 6.93 -4.68
N SER A 31 -15.11 6.76 -3.46
CA SER A 31 -14.31 6.42 -2.27
C SER A 31 -14.74 5.09 -1.67
N HIS A 32 -14.00 4.61 -0.67
CA HIS A 32 -14.37 3.39 0.06
C HIS A 32 -15.77 3.48 0.69
N ASP A 33 -16.06 4.59 1.36
CA ASP A 33 -17.33 4.78 2.09
C ASP A 33 -18.48 5.19 1.17
N ASN A 34 -18.17 5.90 0.08
CA ASN A 34 -19.13 6.22 -0.97
C ASN A 34 -18.59 5.84 -2.34
N GLY A 35 -18.89 4.61 -2.74
CA GLY A 35 -18.46 4.09 -4.03
C GLY A 35 -19.20 4.68 -5.24
N SER A 36 -20.26 5.47 -5.03
CA SER A 36 -20.98 6.09 -6.13
C SER A 36 -20.23 7.29 -6.69
N CYS A 37 -20.21 7.44 -8.01
CA CYS A 37 -19.53 8.56 -8.66
C CYS A 37 -20.34 9.04 -9.86
N THR A 38 -20.38 10.35 -10.03
CA THR A 38 -21.00 10.99 -11.18
C THR A 38 -19.98 11.87 -11.88
N ILE A 39 -19.86 11.73 -13.20
CA ILE A 39 -19.02 12.60 -14.03
C ILE A 39 -19.88 13.40 -14.99
N GLU A 40 -19.62 14.70 -15.01
CA GLU A 40 -20.18 15.66 -15.96
C GLU A 40 -19.03 16.28 -16.77
N THR A 41 -18.97 16.01 -18.08
CA THR A 41 -17.97 16.62 -18.95
C THR A 41 -18.53 17.03 -20.30
N SER A 42 -17.91 18.04 -20.90
CA SER A 42 -18.26 18.53 -22.24
C SER A 42 -17.49 17.76 -23.30
N ILE A 43 -18.20 17.06 -24.19
CA ILE A 43 -17.63 16.36 -25.33
C ILE A 43 -17.94 17.10 -26.63
N LEU A 44 -17.02 17.02 -27.60
CA LEU A 44 -17.24 17.53 -28.95
C LEU A 44 -17.75 16.41 -29.84
N LEU A 45 -18.96 16.55 -30.35
CA LEU A 45 -19.60 15.62 -31.27
C LEU A 45 -19.53 16.15 -32.69
N ASN A 46 -19.25 15.26 -33.64
CA ASN A 46 -19.33 15.53 -35.07
C ASN A 46 -20.75 15.30 -35.57
N ASN A 47 -21.09 15.89 -36.72
CA ASN A 47 -22.35 15.57 -37.38
C ASN A 47 -22.29 14.12 -37.92
N GLY A 48 -23.33 13.32 -37.67
CA GLY A 48 -23.37 11.90 -38.01
C GLY A 48 -22.91 10.97 -36.88
N MET A 49 -22.31 9.83 -37.25
CA MET A 49 -21.93 8.79 -36.29
C MET A 49 -20.75 9.24 -35.42
N ASN A 50 -20.87 9.04 -34.11
CA ASN A 50 -19.83 9.33 -33.13
C ASN A 50 -19.53 8.07 -32.32
N ASN A 51 -18.24 7.79 -32.11
CA ASN A 51 -17.81 6.69 -31.25
C ASN A 51 -17.45 7.26 -29.88
N VAL A 52 -18.19 6.85 -28.86
CA VAL A 52 -17.93 7.19 -27.46
C VAL A 52 -17.55 5.89 -26.75
N SER A 53 -16.38 5.86 -26.13
CA SER A 53 -15.92 4.72 -25.34
C SER A 53 -15.82 5.11 -23.88
N LEU A 54 -16.31 4.23 -23.02
CA LEU A 54 -16.34 4.40 -21.58
C LEU A 54 -15.50 3.29 -20.95
N LEU A 55 -14.39 3.65 -20.34
CA LEU A 55 -13.59 2.70 -19.57
C LEU A 55 -14.10 2.69 -18.14
N SER A 56 -14.57 1.54 -17.66
CA SER A 56 -15.00 1.33 -16.28
C SER A 56 -14.02 0.39 -15.60
N VAL A 57 -13.43 0.82 -14.48
CA VAL A 57 -12.36 0.08 -13.78
C VAL A 57 -12.78 -0.18 -12.34
N MET A 58 -12.65 -1.43 -11.91
CA MET A 58 -12.87 -1.84 -10.52
C MET A 58 -11.58 -1.77 -9.70
N VAL A 59 -11.66 -1.33 -8.45
CA VAL A 59 -10.53 -1.29 -7.52
C VAL A 59 -10.83 -2.22 -6.33
N GLY A 60 -10.80 -3.52 -6.63
CA GLY A 60 -11.21 -4.56 -5.69
C GLY A 60 -12.72 -4.81 -5.71
N LEU A 61 -13.15 -5.81 -4.94
CA LEU A 61 -14.55 -6.14 -4.70
C LEU A 61 -14.87 -5.93 -3.21
N PRO A 62 -16.12 -5.57 -2.85
CA PRO A 62 -16.53 -5.51 -1.46
C PRO A 62 -16.29 -6.84 -0.74
N ASP A 63 -15.64 -6.78 0.42
CA ASP A 63 -15.19 -7.95 1.20
C ASP A 63 -15.99 -8.18 2.48
N SER A 64 -16.91 -7.27 2.81
CA SER A 64 -17.67 -7.30 4.06
C SER A 64 -19.08 -6.70 3.93
N GLY A 65 -20.01 -7.24 4.73
CA GLY A 65 -21.42 -6.85 4.76
C GLY A 65 -22.38 -7.96 4.31
N ALA A 66 -23.68 -7.71 4.44
CA ALA A 66 -24.72 -8.64 4.00
C ALA A 66 -24.92 -8.57 2.47
N TYR A 67 -25.33 -9.70 1.88
CA TYR A 67 -25.70 -9.83 0.47
C TYR A 67 -24.61 -9.36 -0.52
N LEU A 68 -23.34 -9.68 -0.24
CA LEU A 68 -22.20 -9.33 -1.10
C LEU A 68 -22.39 -9.81 -2.55
N GLU A 69 -23.02 -10.97 -2.72
CA GLU A 69 -23.32 -11.59 -4.02
C GLU A 69 -24.29 -10.78 -4.90
N ARG A 70 -25.01 -9.81 -4.31
CA ARG A 70 -25.97 -8.96 -5.03
C ARG A 70 -25.40 -7.61 -5.43
N ARG A 71 -24.16 -7.30 -5.02
CA ARG A 71 -23.53 -6.02 -5.33
C ARG A 71 -23.10 -5.99 -6.79
N VAL A 72 -23.48 -4.93 -7.49
CA VAL A 72 -23.15 -4.72 -8.90
C VAL A 72 -22.25 -3.49 -9.04
N THR A 73 -21.34 -3.55 -10.01
CA THR A 73 -20.38 -2.49 -10.31
C THR A 73 -20.44 -2.13 -11.78
N GLY A 74 -20.06 -0.91 -12.11
CA GLY A 74 -20.02 -0.42 -13.49
C GLY A 74 -21.02 0.69 -13.77
N LEU A 75 -21.22 0.97 -15.05
CA LEU A 75 -22.09 2.04 -15.55
C LEU A 75 -23.55 1.71 -15.26
N GLN A 76 -24.25 2.60 -14.55
CA GLN A 76 -25.68 2.46 -14.27
C GLN A 76 -26.55 3.41 -15.10
N LYS A 77 -26.03 4.59 -15.44
CA LYS A 77 -26.76 5.60 -16.20
C LYS A 77 -25.83 6.34 -17.12
N VAL A 78 -26.27 6.58 -18.36
CA VAL A 78 -25.54 7.38 -19.36
C VAL A 78 -26.50 8.34 -20.02
N MET A 79 -26.27 9.64 -19.88
CA MET A 79 -27.03 10.67 -20.60
C MET A 79 -26.10 11.59 -21.37
N ILE A 80 -26.55 12.06 -22.53
CA ILE A 80 -25.91 13.15 -23.27
C ILE A 80 -26.93 14.27 -23.43
N GLN A 81 -26.55 15.47 -22.99
CA GLN A 81 -27.41 16.66 -23.01
C GLN A 81 -26.80 17.75 -23.89
N SER A 82 -27.62 18.47 -24.65
CA SER A 82 -27.17 19.71 -25.29
C SER A 82 -26.95 20.80 -24.23
N LYS A 83 -26.15 21.83 -24.57
CA LYS A 83 -25.85 22.96 -23.66
C LYS A 83 -27.10 23.64 -23.12
N ASP A 84 -28.17 23.71 -23.92
CA ASP A 84 -29.42 24.39 -23.55
C ASP A 84 -30.39 23.46 -22.80
N LYS A 85 -30.00 22.22 -22.51
CA LYS A 85 -30.80 21.13 -21.90
C LYS A 85 -32.13 20.84 -22.63
N ALA A 86 -32.39 21.49 -23.75
CA ALA A 86 -33.57 21.29 -24.58
C ALA A 86 -33.61 19.88 -25.19
N ASP A 87 -32.43 19.33 -25.48
CA ASP A 87 -32.26 17.99 -26.03
C ASP A 87 -31.39 17.15 -25.08
N SER A 88 -32.05 16.35 -24.24
CA SER A 88 -31.39 15.32 -23.42
C SER A 88 -31.73 13.93 -23.95
N GLN A 89 -30.70 13.16 -24.27
CA GLN A 89 -30.86 11.78 -24.69
C GLN A 89 -30.32 10.84 -23.60
N ASP A 90 -31.17 9.90 -23.18
CA ASP A 90 -30.78 8.83 -22.27
C ASP A 90 -30.33 7.60 -23.07
N PHE A 91 -29.11 7.13 -22.81
CA PHE A 91 -28.46 5.99 -23.47
C PHE A 91 -28.39 4.75 -22.56
N THR A 92 -29.02 4.79 -21.39
CA THR A 92 -28.91 3.71 -20.39
C THR A 92 -29.37 2.36 -20.94
N ASP A 93 -30.52 2.32 -21.62
CA ASP A 93 -31.12 1.09 -22.15
C ASP A 93 -30.80 0.83 -23.63
N TYR A 94 -29.77 1.48 -24.17
CA TYR A 94 -29.34 1.29 -25.56
C TYR A 94 -28.52 0.01 -25.72
N SER A 95 -28.31 -0.41 -26.97
CA SER A 95 -27.38 -1.51 -27.26
C SER A 95 -25.93 -1.04 -27.07
N TRP A 96 -25.22 -1.69 -26.15
CA TRP A 96 -23.82 -1.41 -25.83
C TRP A 96 -22.90 -2.52 -26.34
N GLY A 97 -21.75 -2.11 -26.89
CA GLY A 97 -20.63 -3.01 -27.15
C GLY A 97 -19.72 -3.10 -25.92
N TYR A 98 -19.27 -4.31 -25.58
CA TYR A 98 -18.40 -4.55 -24.42
C TYR A 98 -17.07 -5.16 -24.87
N ASN A 99 -15.98 -4.69 -24.28
CA ASN A 99 -14.66 -5.28 -24.40
C ASN A 99 -14.04 -5.41 -23.01
N VAL A 100 -13.60 -6.62 -22.67
CA VAL A 100 -13.06 -6.93 -21.34
C VAL A 100 -11.53 -6.81 -21.36
N GLY A 101 -11.01 -6.00 -20.45
CA GLY A 101 -9.58 -5.74 -20.29
C GLY A 101 -9.01 -4.82 -21.37
N LEU A 102 -7.71 -4.56 -21.25
CA LEU A 102 -6.94 -3.74 -22.17
C LEU A 102 -6.16 -4.63 -23.16
N LEU A 103 -5.90 -4.10 -24.35
CA LEU A 103 -5.14 -4.83 -25.38
C LEU A 103 -3.75 -5.29 -24.88
N GLY A 104 -3.06 -4.44 -24.10
CA GLY A 104 -1.77 -4.80 -23.50
C GLY A 104 -1.85 -5.97 -22.52
N GLU A 105 -2.96 -6.10 -21.80
CA GLU A 105 -3.21 -7.24 -20.91
C GLU A 105 -3.50 -8.51 -21.69
N GLN A 106 -4.33 -8.42 -22.74
CA GLN A 106 -4.65 -9.54 -23.64
C GLN A 106 -3.41 -10.09 -24.35
N LEU A 107 -2.49 -9.21 -24.74
CA LEU A 107 -1.21 -9.58 -25.34
C LEU A 107 -0.15 -10.00 -24.31
N GLN A 108 -0.46 -9.85 -23.01
CA GLN A 108 0.42 -10.13 -21.88
C GLN A 108 1.77 -9.41 -21.98
N ILE A 109 1.77 -8.13 -22.35
CA ILE A 109 3.02 -7.41 -22.69
C ILE A 109 3.98 -7.22 -21.49
N TYR A 110 3.52 -7.53 -20.28
CA TYR A 110 4.31 -7.61 -19.05
C TYR A 110 5.29 -8.79 -19.01
N ASN A 111 5.21 -9.75 -19.95
CA ASN A 111 6.21 -10.81 -20.15
C ASN A 111 7.03 -10.59 -21.43
N ASP A 112 8.19 -11.25 -21.54
CA ASP A 112 9.13 -11.07 -22.65
C ASP A 112 8.48 -11.40 -24.02
N GLU A 113 7.70 -12.47 -24.09
CA GLU A 113 7.03 -12.91 -25.33
C GLU A 113 5.97 -11.91 -25.82
N GLY A 114 5.16 -11.40 -24.91
CA GLY A 114 4.12 -10.41 -25.17
C GLY A 114 4.70 -9.05 -25.50
N SER A 115 5.77 -8.65 -24.81
CA SER A 115 6.47 -7.37 -25.06
C SER A 115 6.98 -7.27 -26.49
N ASN A 116 7.37 -8.40 -27.10
CA ASN A 116 7.83 -8.47 -28.49
C ASN A 116 6.72 -8.37 -29.54
N LYS A 117 5.44 -8.47 -29.14
CA LYS A 117 4.28 -8.37 -30.05
C LYS A 117 3.87 -6.93 -30.35
N VAL A 118 4.43 -5.95 -29.65
CA VAL A 118 4.08 -4.54 -29.77
C VAL A 118 5.28 -3.68 -30.14
N GLN A 119 5.01 -2.55 -30.78
CA GLN A 119 6.03 -1.57 -31.13
C GLN A 119 6.22 -0.60 -29.98
N TRP A 120 7.46 -0.52 -29.49
CA TRP A 120 7.83 0.40 -28.42
C TRP A 120 8.52 1.63 -29.01
N SER A 121 8.25 2.80 -28.43
CA SER A 121 8.93 4.04 -28.74
C SER A 121 9.66 4.56 -27.51
N ASN A 122 10.76 5.26 -27.72
CA ASN A 122 11.47 5.94 -26.64
C ASN A 122 10.65 7.13 -26.15
N ILE A 123 10.65 7.33 -24.84
CA ILE A 123 10.10 8.53 -24.21
C ILE A 123 11.02 9.69 -24.60
N GLY A 124 10.55 10.57 -25.49
CA GLY A 124 11.27 11.80 -25.84
C GLY A 124 11.17 12.86 -24.71
N ASN A 125 11.57 14.10 -25.00
CA ASN A 125 11.45 15.22 -24.04
C ASN A 125 10.01 15.71 -23.81
N SER A 126 9.01 15.04 -24.39
CA SER A 126 7.60 15.40 -24.18
C SER A 126 7.15 14.85 -22.84
N THR A 127 7.02 15.73 -21.86
CA THR A 127 6.57 15.44 -20.50
C THR A 127 5.05 15.46 -20.35
N GLN A 128 4.29 15.46 -21.46
CA GLN A 128 2.83 15.46 -21.33
C GLN A 128 2.37 14.09 -20.81
N PRO A 129 1.75 14.04 -19.62
CA PRO A 129 1.27 12.78 -19.06
C PRO A 129 0.15 12.24 -19.96
N LEU A 130 0.41 11.11 -20.61
CA LEU A 130 -0.57 10.43 -21.45
C LEU A 130 -1.29 9.34 -20.65
N PRO A 131 -2.64 9.39 -20.55
CA PRO A 131 -3.41 8.32 -19.94
C PRO A 131 -3.39 7.05 -20.82
N LEU A 132 -3.61 5.90 -20.19
CA LEU A 132 -3.60 4.58 -20.82
C LEU A 132 -2.31 4.28 -21.59
N THR A 133 -1.17 4.58 -20.96
CA THR A 133 0.17 4.40 -21.53
C THR A 133 0.89 3.25 -20.85
N TRP A 134 1.59 2.45 -21.64
CA TRP A 134 2.48 1.41 -21.11
C TRP A 134 3.92 1.90 -21.15
N TYR A 135 4.62 1.79 -20.03
CA TYR A 135 6.04 2.12 -19.90
C TYR A 135 6.84 0.86 -19.61
N LYS A 136 8.05 0.79 -20.15
CA LYS A 136 9.00 -0.27 -19.82
C LYS A 136 10.41 0.27 -19.66
N THR A 137 11.18 -0.37 -18.80
CA THR A 137 12.61 -0.13 -18.65
C THR A 137 13.29 -1.40 -18.12
N THR A 138 14.62 -1.40 -18.12
CA THR A 138 15.42 -2.47 -17.53
C THR A 138 16.35 -1.95 -16.47
N PHE A 139 16.57 -2.70 -15.38
CA PHE A 139 17.44 -2.28 -14.28
C PHE A 139 18.21 -3.45 -13.67
N ASN A 140 19.31 -3.14 -12.99
CA ASN A 140 20.08 -4.11 -12.21
C ASN A 140 19.57 -4.15 -10.77
N ALA A 141 19.60 -5.33 -10.14
CA ALA A 141 19.17 -5.45 -8.75
C ALA A 141 20.15 -4.67 -7.84
N PRO A 142 19.65 -3.81 -6.93
CA PRO A 142 20.51 -3.19 -5.92
C PRO A 142 21.20 -4.26 -5.05
N SER A 143 22.41 -3.97 -4.56
CA SER A 143 23.11 -4.89 -3.66
C SER A 143 22.40 -5.05 -2.31
N GLY A 144 22.79 -6.09 -1.56
CA GLY A 144 22.30 -6.35 -0.20
C GLY A 144 20.91 -7.01 -0.13
N ASP A 145 20.46 -7.23 1.09
CA ASP A 145 19.22 -7.97 1.40
C ASP A 145 18.08 -7.07 1.90
N ASP A 146 18.31 -5.76 1.98
CA ASP A 146 17.30 -4.81 2.44
C ASP A 146 16.05 -4.85 1.53
N PRO A 147 14.83 -4.73 2.07
CA PRO A 147 13.61 -4.64 1.28
C PRO A 147 13.69 -3.55 0.21
N LEU A 148 13.06 -3.78 -0.93
CA LEU A 148 13.03 -2.82 -2.04
C LEU A 148 11.65 -2.21 -2.20
N VAL A 149 11.63 -0.93 -2.53
CA VAL A 149 10.40 -0.21 -2.89
C VAL A 149 10.60 0.55 -4.18
N LEU A 150 9.56 0.55 -5.00
CA LEU A 150 9.42 1.39 -6.17
C LEU A 150 8.67 2.66 -5.76
N ASN A 151 9.30 3.81 -5.94
CA ASN A 151 8.69 5.09 -5.67
C ASN A 151 7.94 5.56 -6.92
N LEU A 152 6.62 5.53 -6.83
CA LEU A 152 5.68 5.92 -7.88
C LEU A 152 4.98 7.24 -7.57
N GLY A 153 5.54 8.07 -6.67
CA GLY A 153 4.94 9.34 -6.26
C GLY A 153 4.73 10.35 -7.41
N THR A 154 5.42 10.20 -8.53
CA THR A 154 5.24 11.01 -9.75
C THR A 154 4.26 10.41 -10.75
N MET A 155 3.67 9.26 -10.42
CA MET A 155 2.72 8.53 -11.26
C MET A 155 1.28 8.77 -10.82
N GLY A 156 0.32 8.37 -11.65
CA GLY A 156 -1.10 8.56 -11.41
C GLY A 156 -1.72 7.32 -10.75
N LYS A 157 -2.25 6.45 -11.61
CA LYS A 157 -2.88 5.18 -11.22
C LYS A 157 -2.52 4.12 -12.22
N GLY A 158 -2.36 2.89 -11.76
CA GLY A 158 -2.25 1.76 -12.66
C GLY A 158 -1.77 0.50 -11.98
N GLU A 159 -0.98 -0.28 -12.69
CA GLU A 159 -0.39 -1.52 -12.19
C GLU A 159 1.05 -1.65 -12.68
N ALA A 160 1.88 -2.28 -11.87
CA ALA A 160 3.30 -2.46 -12.16
C ALA A 160 3.67 -3.95 -12.09
N TRP A 161 4.63 -4.33 -12.93
CA TRP A 161 5.18 -5.68 -13.02
C TRP A 161 6.70 -5.64 -13.00
N VAL A 162 7.29 -6.63 -12.34
CA VAL A 162 8.73 -6.89 -12.36
C VAL A 162 8.95 -8.32 -12.85
N ASN A 163 9.67 -8.48 -13.96
CA ASN A 163 9.93 -9.78 -14.59
C ASN A 163 8.66 -10.63 -14.81
N GLY A 164 7.58 -10.00 -15.28
CA GLY A 164 6.29 -10.65 -15.51
C GLY A 164 5.44 -10.92 -14.26
N GLN A 165 5.95 -10.63 -13.06
CA GLN A 165 5.20 -10.76 -11.81
C GLN A 165 4.58 -9.42 -11.42
N SER A 166 3.26 -9.39 -11.16
CA SER A 166 2.60 -8.18 -10.68
C SER A 166 3.11 -7.83 -9.27
N ILE A 167 3.47 -6.57 -9.06
CA ILE A 167 3.75 -6.01 -7.73
C ILE A 167 2.54 -5.25 -7.17
N GLY A 168 1.40 -5.32 -7.86
CA GLY A 168 0.14 -4.75 -7.44
C GLY A 168 -0.21 -3.43 -8.12
N ARG A 169 -1.43 -2.96 -7.82
CA ARG A 169 -1.94 -1.68 -8.29
C ARG A 169 -1.29 -0.54 -7.53
N TYR A 170 -0.98 0.54 -8.25
CA TYR A 170 -0.61 1.80 -7.65
C TYR A 170 -1.68 2.86 -7.89
N TRP A 171 -1.83 3.76 -6.93
CA TRP A 171 -2.72 4.90 -7.06
C TRP A 171 -2.17 6.11 -6.29
N SER A 172 -1.02 6.61 -6.75
CA SER A 172 -0.32 7.71 -6.09
C SER A 172 -1.03 9.04 -6.22
N SER A 173 -1.90 9.23 -7.21
CA SER A 173 -2.77 10.41 -7.30
C SER A 173 -3.99 10.39 -6.36
N PHE A 174 -4.26 9.28 -5.67
CA PHE A 174 -5.37 9.21 -4.71
C PHE A 174 -4.97 9.91 -3.41
N LEU A 175 -5.54 11.09 -3.17
CA LEU A 175 -5.22 11.93 -2.02
C LEU A 175 -6.12 11.61 -0.83
N ILE A 176 -5.53 11.48 0.35
CA ILE A 176 -6.27 11.43 1.63
C ILE A 176 -6.68 12.87 2.05
N PRO A 177 -7.55 13.06 3.05
CA PRO A 177 -8.11 14.39 3.39
C PRO A 177 -7.10 15.51 3.68
N ASN A 178 -5.86 15.17 4.05
CA ASN A 178 -4.79 16.15 4.28
C ASN A 178 -4.03 16.56 3.00
N GLY A 179 -4.42 16.05 1.82
CA GLY A 179 -3.83 16.36 0.53
C GLY A 179 -2.62 15.51 0.15
N ASN A 180 -2.17 14.59 1.00
CA ASN A 180 -1.07 13.69 0.68
C ASN A 180 -1.56 12.46 -0.10
N SER A 181 -0.67 11.87 -0.88
CA SER A 181 -0.92 10.57 -1.51
C SER A 181 -1.14 9.49 -0.45
N SER A 182 -2.14 8.63 -0.67
CA SER A 182 -2.38 7.46 0.17
C SER A 182 -1.20 6.47 0.18
N GLN A 183 -0.51 6.32 -0.96
CA GLN A 183 0.66 5.46 -1.10
C GLN A 183 1.53 5.86 -2.30
N THR A 184 2.81 6.10 -2.05
CA THR A 184 3.82 6.38 -3.08
C THR A 184 4.88 5.28 -3.22
N LEU A 185 5.10 4.49 -2.16
CA LEU A 185 6.12 3.44 -2.12
C LEU A 185 5.45 2.07 -2.26
N TYR A 186 5.89 1.30 -3.25
CA TYR A 186 5.33 -0.01 -3.61
C TYR A 186 6.40 -1.09 -3.47
N HIS A 187 6.13 -2.10 -2.64
CA HIS A 187 7.10 -3.15 -2.34
C HIS A 187 7.46 -3.99 -3.58
N VAL A 188 8.76 -4.20 -3.80
CA VAL A 188 9.30 -5.09 -4.83
C VAL A 188 9.96 -6.29 -4.14
N PRO A 189 9.37 -7.48 -4.20
CA PRO A 189 9.97 -8.67 -3.61
C PRO A 189 11.34 -8.98 -4.24
N ARG A 190 12.37 -9.12 -3.39
CA ARG A 190 13.73 -9.49 -3.84
C ARG A 190 13.74 -10.78 -4.66
N SER A 191 12.86 -11.72 -4.35
CA SER A 191 12.72 -13.00 -5.08
C SER A 191 12.24 -12.85 -6.52
N PHE A 192 11.69 -11.69 -6.91
CA PHE A 192 11.31 -11.43 -8.29
C PHE A 192 12.50 -10.99 -9.14
N LEU A 193 13.64 -10.66 -8.52
CA LEU A 193 14.78 -10.08 -9.20
C LEU A 193 15.84 -11.09 -9.63
N LYS A 194 16.42 -10.83 -10.79
CA LYS A 194 17.69 -11.36 -11.30
C LYS A 194 18.80 -10.36 -10.92
N PRO A 195 20.09 -10.78 -10.91
CA PRO A 195 21.19 -9.85 -10.64
C PRO A 195 21.22 -8.62 -11.58
N SER A 196 20.92 -8.83 -12.87
CA SER A 196 20.90 -7.79 -13.89
C SER A 196 19.79 -8.02 -14.91
N GLY A 197 19.43 -6.97 -15.65
CA GLY A 197 18.47 -7.08 -16.76
C GLY A 197 17.04 -7.38 -16.31
N ASN A 198 16.62 -6.85 -15.16
CA ASN A 198 15.25 -6.97 -14.69
C ASN A 198 14.34 -6.08 -15.53
N LEU A 199 13.24 -6.62 -16.03
CA LEU A 199 12.21 -5.86 -16.74
C LEU A 199 11.27 -5.22 -15.72
N LEU A 200 11.16 -3.90 -15.73
CA LEU A 200 10.10 -3.14 -15.07
C LEU A 200 9.11 -2.68 -16.13
N LEU A 201 7.83 -2.94 -15.91
CA LEU A 201 6.76 -2.53 -16.80
C LEU A 201 5.59 -1.95 -16.01
N LEU A 202 5.02 -0.85 -16.50
CA LEU A 202 3.91 -0.14 -15.86
C LEU A 202 2.80 0.10 -16.88
N LEU A 203 1.57 -0.11 -16.45
CA LEU A 203 0.38 0.48 -17.07
C LEU A 203 0.07 1.76 -16.30
N GLU A 204 0.01 2.90 -16.97
CA GLU A 204 -0.39 4.20 -16.40
C GLU A 204 -1.75 4.62 -16.97
N GLU A 205 -2.78 4.68 -16.13
CA GLU A 205 -4.17 4.94 -16.50
C GLU A 205 -4.52 6.43 -16.53
N PHE A 206 -3.90 7.28 -15.70
CA PHE A 206 -4.22 8.71 -15.58
C PHE A 206 -3.21 9.61 -16.30
N GLY A 207 -1.96 9.19 -16.27
CA GLY A 207 -0.81 9.97 -16.70
C GLY A 207 0.07 10.34 -15.51
N GLY A 208 1.39 10.24 -15.73
CA GLY A 208 2.43 10.48 -14.74
C GLY A 208 3.77 10.72 -15.41
N ASP A 209 4.77 11.08 -14.63
CA ASP A 209 6.14 11.26 -15.11
C ASP A 209 7.01 10.02 -14.77
N PRO A 210 7.23 9.13 -15.76
CA PRO A 210 7.99 7.90 -15.55
C PRO A 210 9.49 8.13 -15.37
N LEU A 211 10.02 9.30 -15.76
CA LEU A 211 11.45 9.61 -15.67
C LEU A 211 11.92 9.87 -14.23
N ARG A 212 10.97 10.09 -13.31
CA ARG A 212 11.23 10.36 -11.90
C ARG A 212 10.96 9.18 -10.98
N ILE A 213 10.61 8.02 -11.54
CA ILE A 213 10.48 6.77 -10.79
C ILE A 213 11.86 6.36 -10.27
N THR A 214 11.94 6.03 -8.98
CA THR A 214 13.15 5.54 -8.33
C THR A 214 12.91 4.16 -7.72
N LEU A 215 13.97 3.35 -7.72
CA LEU A 215 14.04 2.10 -6.96
C LEU A 215 14.91 2.35 -5.73
N GLU A 216 14.36 2.11 -4.55
CA GLU A 216 14.97 2.47 -3.28
C GLU A 216 15.06 1.24 -2.36
N THR A 217 16.09 1.19 -1.54
CA THR A 217 16.23 0.21 -0.45
C THR A 217 15.66 0.80 0.84
N VAL A 218 14.87 0.02 1.57
CA VAL A 218 14.32 0.41 2.87
C VAL A 218 15.19 -0.17 3.98
N SER A 219 15.89 0.69 4.71
CA SER A 219 16.65 0.30 5.90
C SER A 219 15.80 0.48 7.14
N ILE A 220 15.44 -0.62 7.80
CA ILE A 220 14.80 -0.58 9.11
C ILE A 220 15.88 -0.32 10.15
N SER A 221 15.89 0.88 10.73
CA SER A 221 16.76 1.26 11.84
C SER A 221 16.01 1.38 13.16
N ARG A 222 14.69 1.50 13.15
CA ARG A 222 13.87 1.62 14.36
C ARG A 222 12.85 0.49 14.42
N VAL A 223 12.83 -0.20 15.55
CA VAL A 223 11.87 -1.29 15.83
C VAL A 223 11.13 -0.92 17.11
N CYS A 224 9.84 -1.21 17.16
CA CYS A 224 9.01 -0.86 18.30
C CYS A 224 8.08 -2.02 18.66
N GLY A 225 7.57 -2.00 19.89
CA GLY A 225 6.56 -2.93 20.35
C GLY A 225 5.70 -2.27 21.42
N TYR A 226 4.39 -2.52 21.32
CA TYR A 226 3.39 -2.01 22.24
C TYR A 226 2.48 -3.16 22.65
N VAL A 227 2.25 -3.33 23.95
CA VAL A 227 1.34 -4.33 24.47
C VAL A 227 0.64 -3.81 25.71
N THR A 228 -0.64 -4.15 25.89
CA THR A 228 -1.43 -3.80 27.08
C THR A 228 -1.85 -5.04 27.85
N GLU A 229 -2.30 -4.86 29.09
CA GLU A 229 -2.88 -5.93 29.91
C GLU A 229 -4.13 -6.58 29.27
N SER A 230 -4.82 -5.88 28.35
CA SER A 230 -5.99 -6.39 27.64
C SER A 230 -5.68 -7.22 26.40
N HIS A 231 -4.42 -7.28 25.95
CA HIS A 231 -4.05 -8.11 24.80
C HIS A 231 -4.19 -9.59 25.15
N LEU A 232 -5.01 -10.30 24.37
CA LEU A 232 -5.22 -11.74 24.51
C LEU A 232 -3.98 -12.52 24.09
N PHE A 233 -3.82 -13.71 24.65
CA PHE A 233 -2.75 -14.63 24.26
C PHE A 233 -2.96 -15.11 22.82
N PRO A 234 -1.87 -15.40 22.08
CA PRO A 234 -1.98 -16.15 20.83
C PRO A 234 -2.74 -17.45 21.11
N VAL A 235 -3.84 -17.67 20.39
CA VAL A 235 -4.61 -18.91 20.52
C VAL A 235 -3.76 -20.03 19.91
N THR A 236 -3.19 -20.90 20.75
CA THR A 236 -2.56 -22.13 20.26
C THR A 236 -3.63 -22.98 19.55
N PRO A 237 -3.44 -23.39 18.29
CA PRO A 237 -4.39 -24.24 17.58
C PRO A 237 -4.68 -25.50 18.41
N ARG A 238 -5.96 -25.88 18.52
CA ARG A 238 -6.44 -27.02 19.32
C ARG A 238 -5.77 -28.36 18.96
N VAL A 239 -5.12 -28.43 17.80
CA VAL A 239 -4.33 -29.58 17.32
C VAL A 239 -3.13 -29.89 18.23
N GLU A 240 -2.47 -28.88 18.80
CA GLU A 240 -1.35 -29.11 19.73
C GLU A 240 -1.80 -29.62 21.11
N LEU A 241 -3.01 -29.26 21.56
CA LEU A 241 -3.55 -29.73 22.85
C LEU A 241 -3.88 -31.22 22.86
N MET A 242 -4.16 -31.83 21.70
CA MET A 242 -4.53 -33.26 21.64
C MET A 242 -3.33 -34.19 21.51
N SER A 243 -2.15 -33.69 21.13
CA SER A 243 -0.95 -34.51 20.93
C SER A 243 -0.15 -34.74 22.23
N ASN A 244 -0.23 -33.82 23.20
CA ASN A 244 0.52 -33.88 24.46
C ASN A 244 -0.38 -34.10 25.69
N ARG A 245 -1.00 -35.28 25.80
CA ARG A 245 -1.71 -35.71 27.04
C ARG A 245 -0.78 -36.03 28.23
N GLY A 246 0.54 -35.87 28.11
CA GLY A 246 1.50 -36.36 29.12
C GLY A 246 2.48 -35.35 29.70
N ARG A 247 2.50 -34.06 29.32
CA ARG A 247 3.59 -33.16 29.78
C ARG A 247 3.34 -31.66 29.71
N LEU A 248 2.19 -31.19 30.21
CA LEU A 248 1.95 -29.75 30.43
C LEU A 248 2.18 -29.36 31.90
N THR A 249 3.40 -29.58 32.40
CA THR A 249 3.88 -28.98 33.66
C THR A 249 4.71 -27.71 33.43
N GLY A 250 4.72 -27.19 32.20
CA GLY A 250 5.23 -25.87 31.88
C GLY A 250 4.13 -24.84 32.07
N GLN A 251 4.16 -24.10 33.18
CA GLN A 251 3.42 -22.85 33.36
C GLN A 251 3.96 -21.86 32.31
N HIS A 252 3.55 -21.99 31.04
CA HIS A 252 3.85 -21.00 30.02
C HIS A 252 3.35 -19.67 30.55
N ASP A 253 4.26 -18.71 30.71
CA ASP A 253 3.99 -17.37 31.22
C ASP A 253 2.96 -16.71 30.29
N ARG A 254 1.67 -16.88 30.64
CA ARG A 254 0.50 -16.33 29.98
C ARG A 254 0.41 -14.85 30.29
N ARG A 255 1.46 -14.09 30.01
CA ARG A 255 1.46 -12.64 30.14
C ARG A 255 1.75 -12.05 28.77
N PRO A 256 1.07 -10.97 28.38
CA PRO A 256 1.41 -10.26 27.16
C PRO A 256 2.90 -9.88 27.20
N LYS A 257 3.59 -9.96 26.06
CA LYS A 257 5.03 -9.66 25.98
C LYS A 257 5.29 -8.76 24.80
N VAL A 258 6.22 -7.82 24.98
CA VAL A 258 6.85 -7.14 23.85
C VAL A 258 7.93 -8.06 23.31
N GLN A 259 7.89 -8.37 22.02
CA GLN A 259 8.96 -9.04 21.29
C GLN A 259 9.52 -8.07 20.25
N LEU A 260 10.83 -7.83 20.32
CA LEU A 260 11.53 -6.92 19.40
C LEU A 260 12.59 -7.70 18.66
N GLN A 261 12.59 -7.55 17.33
CA GLN A 261 13.55 -8.21 16.45
C GLN A 261 14.15 -7.20 15.48
N CYS A 262 15.47 -7.01 15.54
CA CYS A 262 16.18 -6.26 14.51
C CYS A 262 16.28 -7.05 13.20
N PRO A 263 16.38 -6.36 12.05
CA PRO A 263 16.63 -7.00 10.75
C PRO A 263 17.88 -7.90 10.76
N PRO A 264 18.01 -8.82 9.78
CA PRO A 264 19.24 -9.58 9.57
C PRO A 264 20.49 -8.69 9.57
N GLY A 265 21.58 -9.14 10.20
CA GLY A 265 22.83 -8.38 10.30
C GLY A 265 22.85 -7.23 11.33
N LYS A 266 21.70 -6.90 11.94
CA LYS A 266 21.60 -5.81 12.92
C LYS A 266 21.36 -6.28 14.36
N VAL A 267 21.80 -5.46 15.32
CA VAL A 267 21.57 -5.64 16.76
C VAL A 267 20.97 -4.38 17.36
N ILE A 268 20.28 -4.52 18.48
CA ILE A 268 19.73 -3.39 19.24
C ILE A 268 20.89 -2.62 19.87
N SER A 269 21.18 -1.41 19.40
CA SER A 269 22.25 -0.56 19.92
C SER A 269 21.79 0.39 21.00
N LYS A 270 20.53 0.83 20.92
CA LYS A 270 20.00 1.88 21.78
C LYS A 270 18.51 1.68 22.07
N ILE A 271 18.13 1.95 23.32
CA ILE A 271 16.72 2.09 23.69
C ILE A 271 16.33 3.56 23.53
N VAL A 272 15.50 3.85 22.53
CA VAL A 272 15.04 5.21 22.21
C VAL A 272 13.96 5.64 23.21
N PHE A 273 13.03 4.73 23.51
CA PHE A 273 11.93 4.96 24.43
C PHE A 273 11.54 3.66 25.13
N ALA A 274 11.17 3.74 26.40
CA ALA A 274 10.61 2.63 27.15
C ALA A 274 9.70 3.16 28.25
N SER A 275 8.44 2.73 28.28
CA SER A 275 7.51 3.03 29.36
C SER A 275 6.65 1.84 29.74
N PHE A 276 6.65 1.48 31.03
CA PHE A 276 5.68 0.60 31.65
C PHE A 276 4.75 1.43 32.55
N GLY A 277 3.46 1.50 32.20
CA GLY A 277 2.50 2.40 32.84
C GLY A 277 1.36 2.73 31.88
N ASN A 278 1.08 4.00 31.61
CA ASN A 278 0.07 4.42 30.63
C ASN A 278 0.63 5.29 29.48
N PRO A 279 1.67 4.83 28.76
CA PRO A 279 2.24 5.60 27.66
C PRO A 279 1.22 5.91 26.57
N SER A 280 1.34 7.09 25.98
CA SER A 280 0.60 7.53 24.81
C SER A 280 1.57 7.90 23.69
N GLY A 281 1.23 7.54 22.46
CA GLY A 281 2.22 7.49 21.39
C GLY A 281 3.19 6.32 21.62
N GLY A 282 3.42 5.55 20.56
CA GLY A 282 4.25 4.35 20.62
C GLY A 282 4.88 4.12 19.25
N CYS A 283 4.62 2.96 18.67
CA CYS A 283 5.06 2.63 17.30
C CYS A 283 4.66 3.65 16.23
N GLU A 284 3.50 4.30 16.41
CA GLU A 284 2.89 5.17 15.41
C GLU A 284 3.20 6.67 15.65
N SER A 285 3.94 7.02 16.70
CA SER A 285 4.26 8.41 17.03
C SER A 285 5.76 8.66 16.96
N GLU A 286 6.15 9.76 16.31
CA GLU A 286 7.54 10.24 16.33
C GLU A 286 8.00 10.62 17.73
N ASN A 287 7.07 11.06 18.58
CA ASN A 287 7.31 11.53 19.94
C ASN A 287 6.44 10.77 20.94
N PRO A 288 6.84 9.55 21.34
CA PRO A 288 6.16 8.79 22.37
C PRO A 288 6.28 9.49 23.74
N ILE A 289 5.20 9.46 24.51
CA ILE A 289 5.05 10.14 25.80
C ILE A 289 4.93 9.09 26.90
N LEU A 290 5.61 9.31 28.03
CA LEU A 290 5.63 8.37 29.16
C LEU A 290 4.25 8.08 29.74
N GLY A 291 3.33 9.04 29.67
CA GLY A 291 2.04 9.04 30.36
C GLY A 291 2.12 9.64 31.76
N SER A 292 0.99 9.70 32.47
CA SER A 292 0.92 10.16 33.86
C SER A 292 1.37 9.11 34.89
N CYS A 293 1.41 7.84 34.48
CA CYS A 293 1.94 6.71 35.22
C CYS A 293 3.09 6.08 34.44
N HIS A 294 4.24 5.93 35.09
CA HIS A 294 5.42 5.31 34.52
C HIS A 294 6.29 4.68 35.62
N SER A 295 6.77 3.45 35.42
CA SER A 295 7.79 2.86 36.28
C SER A 295 9.17 3.39 35.94
N SER A 296 9.83 4.04 36.90
CA SER A 296 11.21 4.55 36.73
C SER A 296 12.23 3.46 36.41
N ASN A 297 11.96 2.19 36.75
CA ASN A 297 12.87 1.07 36.44
C ASN A 297 12.69 0.52 35.01
N THR A 298 11.71 1.01 34.24
CA THR A 298 11.41 0.47 32.90
C THR A 298 12.65 0.43 32.02
N ARG A 299 13.42 1.52 32.00
CA ARG A 299 14.58 1.65 31.12
C ARG A 299 15.65 0.61 31.42
N VAL A 300 16.00 0.41 32.69
CA VAL A 300 17.04 -0.54 33.11
C VAL A 300 16.63 -1.98 32.75
N VAL A 301 15.37 -2.33 32.99
CA VAL A 301 14.82 -3.65 32.65
C VAL A 301 14.92 -3.91 31.15
N VAL A 302 14.53 -2.93 30.33
CA VAL A 302 14.59 -3.03 28.87
C VAL A 302 16.03 -3.07 28.36
N GLU A 303 16.92 -2.24 28.91
CA GLU A 303 18.33 -2.21 28.54
C GLU A 303 19.01 -3.56 28.79
N GLY A 304 18.83 -4.14 30.00
CA GLY A 304 19.37 -5.46 30.33
C GLY A 304 18.75 -6.60 29.50
N ALA A 305 17.49 -6.45 29.10
CA ALA A 305 16.82 -7.43 28.25
C ALA A 305 17.27 -7.38 26.79
N CYS A 306 17.51 -6.19 26.22
CA CYS A 306 17.55 -5.98 24.78
C CYS A 306 18.88 -5.49 24.19
N LEU A 307 19.70 -4.71 24.92
CA LEU A 307 20.92 -4.14 24.35
C LEU A 307 21.89 -5.22 23.85
N GLY A 308 22.48 -4.99 22.67
CA GLY A 308 23.43 -5.88 22.00
C GLY A 308 22.81 -7.16 21.41
N LYS A 309 21.49 -7.37 21.56
CA LYS A 309 20.80 -8.57 21.06
C LYS A 309 20.07 -8.27 19.76
N LYS A 310 19.98 -9.29 18.89
CA LYS A 310 19.13 -9.24 17.69
C LYS A 310 17.65 -9.38 18.03
N LEU A 311 17.34 -10.19 19.04
CA LEU A 311 15.98 -10.51 19.49
C LEU A 311 15.92 -10.39 21.02
N CYS A 312 14.88 -9.75 21.53
CA CYS A 312 14.58 -9.73 22.96
C CYS A 312 13.07 -9.84 23.21
N SER A 313 12.70 -10.30 24.41
CA SER A 313 11.31 -10.38 24.84
C SER A 313 11.18 -9.92 26.28
N ILE A 314 10.18 -9.07 26.54
CA ILE A 314 9.93 -8.48 27.87
C ILE A 314 8.47 -8.77 28.23
N SER A 315 8.26 -9.53 29.32
CA SER A 315 6.91 -9.81 29.83
C SER A 315 6.30 -8.59 30.52
N LEU A 316 5.08 -8.23 30.14
CA LEU A 316 4.25 -7.22 30.80
C LEU A 316 3.83 -7.74 32.18
N SER A 317 4.46 -7.24 33.24
CA SER A 317 4.38 -7.86 34.55
C SER A 317 4.92 -6.92 35.62
N ASN A 318 4.12 -6.62 36.65
CA ASN A 318 4.58 -5.81 37.80
C ASN A 318 5.86 -6.36 38.44
N ARG A 319 6.05 -7.68 38.45
CA ARG A 319 7.27 -8.32 38.98
C ARG A 319 8.50 -8.06 38.11
N SER A 320 8.31 -7.89 36.80
CA SER A 320 9.41 -7.60 35.88
C SER A 320 9.94 -6.18 36.05
N PHE A 321 9.14 -5.29 36.64
CA PHE A 321 9.45 -3.87 36.86
C PHE A 321 9.45 -3.52 38.37
N ASP A 322 9.79 -4.52 39.20
CA ASP A 322 9.81 -4.54 40.67
C ASP A 322 8.47 -4.36 41.39
N ARG A 323 7.63 -3.43 40.93
CA ARG A 323 6.35 -3.10 41.55
C ARG A 323 5.32 -2.63 40.53
N ASP A 324 4.08 -2.53 41.00
CA ASP A 324 3.02 -1.84 40.26
C ASP A 324 3.28 -0.32 40.29
N PRO A 325 3.53 0.34 39.13
CA PRO A 325 3.74 1.77 39.08
C PRO A 325 2.44 2.58 39.29
N CYS A 326 1.27 1.99 39.04
CA CYS A 326 -0.03 2.63 39.22
C CYS A 326 -1.13 1.60 39.49
N PRO A 327 -1.43 1.34 40.78
CA PRO A 327 -2.56 0.52 41.18
C PRO A 327 -3.88 1.08 40.61
N GLY A 328 -4.72 0.20 40.06
CA GLY A 328 -6.03 0.56 39.49
C GLY A 328 -6.02 1.15 38.07
N ILE A 329 -4.84 1.38 37.48
CA ILE A 329 -4.69 1.78 36.07
C ILE A 329 -4.27 0.55 35.25
N SER A 330 -4.91 0.36 34.09
CA SER A 330 -4.51 -0.66 33.11
C SER A 330 -3.15 -0.30 32.51
N LYS A 331 -2.20 -1.23 32.56
CA LYS A 331 -0.83 -0.96 32.11
C LYS A 331 -0.61 -1.35 30.66
N ALA A 332 0.29 -0.60 30.03
CA ALA A 332 0.92 -0.92 28.77
C ALA A 332 2.44 -0.86 28.90
N LEU A 333 3.11 -1.68 28.10
CA LEU A 333 4.54 -1.60 27.86
C LEU A 333 4.75 -1.16 26.42
N SER A 334 5.37 0.00 26.25
CA SER A 334 5.77 0.58 24.98
C SER A 334 7.29 0.68 24.94
N VAL A 335 7.91 0.08 23.93
CA VAL A 335 9.37 0.09 23.74
C VAL A 335 9.70 0.45 22.30
N VAL A 336 10.65 1.38 22.13
CA VAL A 336 11.21 1.76 20.82
C VAL A 336 12.72 1.61 20.92
N VAL A 337 13.31 0.91 19.97
CA VAL A 337 14.75 0.63 19.90
C VAL A 337 15.32 1.03 18.55
N GLU A 338 16.63 1.27 18.56
CA GLU A 338 17.43 1.51 17.36
C GLU A 338 18.30 0.29 17.08
N CYS A 339 18.36 -0.09 15.80
CA CYS A 339 19.08 -1.24 15.28
C CYS A 339 20.22 -0.76 14.37
N ILE A 340 21.45 -1.20 14.63
CA ILE A 340 22.62 -0.92 13.79
C ILE A 340 23.24 -2.21 13.27
N SER A 341 23.97 -2.13 12.16
CA SER A 341 24.74 -3.26 11.64
C SER A 341 25.83 -3.66 12.63
N LYS A 342 25.95 -4.97 12.88
CA LYS A 342 26.95 -5.51 13.82
C LYS A 342 28.40 -5.18 13.41
N ASP A 343 28.62 -4.92 12.12
CA ASP A 343 29.94 -4.63 11.55
C ASP A 343 30.38 -3.16 11.70
N LEU A 344 29.53 -2.29 12.25
CA LEU A 344 29.85 -0.87 12.48
C LEU A 344 30.37 -0.56 13.90
N ASP A 345 30.44 -1.57 14.78
CA ASP A 345 31.00 -1.45 16.14
C ASP A 345 32.48 -1.86 16.21
N ASP A 346 33.17 -2.10 15.08
CA ASP A 346 34.63 -2.24 15.08
C ASP A 346 35.26 -0.85 14.89
N PRO A 347 35.90 -0.26 15.93
CA PRO A 347 36.56 1.05 15.82
C PRO A 347 37.70 1.11 14.77
N TRP A 348 38.03 0.00 14.11
CA TRP A 348 39.02 -0.09 13.03
C TRP A 348 38.43 -0.04 11.61
N SER A 349 37.10 -0.05 11.43
CA SER A 349 36.48 -0.14 10.09
C SER A 349 36.56 1.15 9.24
N ASN A 350 37.13 2.24 9.75
CA ASN A 350 37.34 3.51 9.02
C ASN A 350 38.80 3.74 8.55
N LEU A 351 39.61 2.67 8.48
CA LEU A 351 40.99 2.74 7.96
C LEU A 351 41.21 1.73 6.83
N ILE A 352 40.51 1.91 5.70
CA ILE A 352 40.98 1.50 4.35
C ILE A 352 40.60 2.59 3.36
#